data_AF-A0A8X6F8L5-F1
#
_entry.id   AF-A0A8X6F8L5-F1
#
_cell.length_a   1.000
_cell.length_b   1.000
_cell.length_c   1.000
_cell.angle_alpha   90.00
_cell.angle_beta   90.00
_cell.angle_gamma   90.00
#
_symmetry.space_group_name_H-M   'P 1'
#
loop_
_entity.id
_entity.type
_entity.pdbx_description
1 polymer ?
#
loop_
_entity_poly.entity_id
_entity_poly.type
_entity_poly.pdbx_seq_one_letter_code
_entity_poly.pdbx_strand_id
1 'polypeptide(L)' 'MSGSYGTATKLLEDIENGELSRNLSRGRDDILDLLKKKGVKYVTFQDWLKIDRYELEKGQAVGKEREKLYNVNEMLKFV' A
#
# COMPACT_ATOMS: atom_id res chain seq x y z
N MET A 1 -17.97 7.64 4.57
CA MET A 1 -17.26 6.64 5.38
C MET A 1 -18.13 5.46 5.83
N SER A 2 -19.45 5.56 5.91
CA SER A 2 -20.32 4.50 6.45
C SER A 2 -20.30 3.16 5.70
N GLY A 3 -20.13 3.18 4.36
CA GLY A 3 -20.16 1.96 3.54
C GLY A 3 -19.06 0.95 3.87
N SER A 4 -17.80 1.41 4.02
CA SER A 4 -16.65 0.54 4.30
C SER A 4 -16.71 -0.11 5.68
N TYR A 5 -17.26 0.59 6.68
CA TYR A 5 -17.47 0.02 8.01
C TYR A 5 -18.48 -1.12 7.98
N GLY A 6 -19.61 -0.97 7.26
CA GLY A 6 -20.59 -2.03 7.12
C GLY A 6 -20.00 -3.32 6.54
N THR A 7 -19.16 -3.19 5.50
CA THR A 7 -18.45 -4.34 4.93
C THR A 7 -17.49 -4.98 5.93
N ALA A 8 -16.68 -4.17 6.63
CA ALA A 8 -15.74 -4.68 7.62
C ALA A 8 -16.45 -5.39 8.78
N THR A 9 -17.58 -4.86 9.23
CA THR A 9 -18.42 -5.51 10.25
C THR A 9 -18.93 -6.86 9.77
N LYS A 10 -19.44 -6.97 8.54
CA LYS A 10 -19.88 -8.28 8.00
C LYS A 10 -18.74 -9.27 7.88
N LEU A 11 -17.58 -8.84 7.41
CA LEU A 11 -16.40 -9.70 7.36
C LEU A 11 -15.97 -10.20 8.75
N LEU A 12 -16.08 -9.37 9.79
CA LEU A 12 -15.81 -9.80 11.16
C LEU A 12 -16.85 -10.78 11.68
N GLU A 13 -18.15 -10.56 11.40
CA GLU A 13 -19.22 -11.50 11.73
C GLU A 13 -18.96 -12.88 11.08
N ASP A 14 -18.58 -12.92 9.79
CA ASP A 14 -18.27 -14.17 9.07
C ASP A 14 -17.07 -14.91 9.70
N ILE A 15 -16.06 -14.17 10.20
CA ILE A 15 -14.91 -14.74 10.93
C ILE A 15 -15.37 -15.38 12.25
N GLU A 16 -16.19 -14.66 13.02
CA GLU A 16 -16.70 -15.12 14.31
C GLU A 16 -17.61 -16.36 14.17
N ASN A 17 -18.45 -16.37 13.13
CA ASN A 17 -19.33 -17.49 12.79
C ASN A 17 -18.58 -18.69 12.18
N GLY A 18 -17.28 -18.54 11.88
CA GLY A 18 -16.47 -19.60 11.30
C GLY A 18 -16.77 -19.88 9.83
N GLU A 19 -17.33 -18.92 9.11
CA GLU A 19 -17.71 -19.03 7.69
C GLU A 19 -16.50 -18.91 6.76
N LEU A 20 -15.37 -18.38 7.27
CA LEU A 20 -14.13 -18.28 6.50
C LEU A 20 -13.20 -19.48 6.71
N SER A 21 -12.67 -20.00 5.61
CA SER A 21 -11.67 -21.08 5.63
C SER A 21 -10.40 -20.60 6.35
N ARG A 22 -10.02 -21.29 7.43
CA ARG A 22 -8.80 -21.00 8.20
C ARG A 22 -7.54 -21.61 7.60
N ASN A 23 -7.49 -21.82 6.27
CA ASN A 23 -6.27 -22.33 5.63
C ASN A 23 -5.14 -21.35 5.92
N LEU A 24 -4.19 -21.78 6.74
CA LEU A 24 -3.09 -20.98 7.28
C LEU A 24 -2.06 -20.71 6.18
N SER A 25 -2.38 -19.80 5.25
CA SER A 25 -1.35 -19.12 4.47
C SER A 25 -0.48 -18.32 5.44
N ARG A 26 0.81 -18.16 5.10
CA ARG A 26 1.71 -17.23 5.80
C ARG A 26 1.35 -15.76 5.49
N GLY A 27 0.26 -15.53 4.77
CA GLY A 27 -0.30 -14.24 4.43
C GLY A 27 0.70 -13.43 3.61
N ARG A 28 1.36 -12.50 4.27
CA ARG A 28 2.35 -11.61 3.65
C ARG A 28 3.48 -12.38 2.97
N ASP A 29 4.05 -13.38 3.63
CA ASP A 29 5.28 -14.03 3.15
C ASP A 29 5.03 -14.79 1.83
N ASP A 30 3.92 -15.54 1.75
CA ASP A 30 3.56 -16.28 0.53
C ASP A 30 3.36 -15.34 -0.67
N ILE A 31 2.76 -14.17 -0.44
CA ILE A 31 2.58 -13.15 -1.47
C ILE A 31 3.91 -12.52 -1.87
N LEU A 32 4.80 -12.22 -0.91
CA LEU A 32 6.12 -11.67 -1.21
C LEU A 32 6.98 -12.64 -2.03
N ASP A 33 6.96 -13.93 -1.69
CA ASP A 33 7.65 -14.97 -2.45
C ASP A 33 7.10 -15.08 -3.88
N LEU A 34 5.76 -14.99 -4.05
CA LEU A 34 5.12 -14.97 -5.35
C LEU A 34 5.52 -13.75 -6.19
N LEU A 35 5.52 -12.56 -5.60
CA LEU A 35 5.91 -11.32 -6.29
C LEU A 35 7.38 -11.38 -6.71
N LYS A 36 8.26 -11.88 -5.84
CA LYS A 36 9.67 -12.10 -6.14
C LYS A 36 9.85 -13.08 -7.30
N LYS A 37 9.15 -14.22 -7.29
CA LYS A 37 9.18 -15.21 -8.39
C LYS A 37 8.71 -14.62 -9.72
N LYS A 38 7.74 -13.70 -9.69
CA LYS A 38 7.22 -13.01 -10.88
C LYS A 38 8.05 -11.79 -11.30
N GLY A 39 9.09 -11.42 -10.56
CA GLY A 39 9.88 -10.21 -10.83
C GLY A 39 9.08 -8.92 -10.68
N VAL A 40 8.03 -8.90 -9.87
CA VAL A 40 7.19 -7.71 -9.67
C VAL A 40 7.85 -6.76 -8.68
N LYS A 41 8.12 -5.53 -9.11
CA LYS A 41 8.57 -4.43 -8.24
C LYS A 41 7.36 -3.83 -7.51
N TYR A 42 7.18 -4.21 -6.25
CA TYR A 42 6.15 -3.62 -5.38
C TYR A 42 6.70 -2.39 -4.63
N VAL A 43 5.79 -1.52 -4.19
CA VAL A 43 6.12 -0.31 -3.43
C VAL A 43 5.64 -0.51 -1.99
N THR A 44 6.54 -0.39 -1.02
CA THR A 44 6.14 -0.41 0.39
C THR A 44 5.65 0.96 0.84
N PHE A 45 4.98 1.01 2.00
CA PHE A 45 4.64 2.28 2.62
C PHE A 45 5.89 3.13 2.94
N GLN A 46 7.02 2.49 3.29
CA GLN A 46 8.27 3.20 3.53
C GLN A 46 8.88 3.79 2.26
N ASP A 47 8.70 3.13 1.11
CA ASP A 47 9.13 3.69 -0.18
C ASP A 47 8.26 4.88 -0.56
N TRP A 48 6.94 4.78 -0.34
CA TRP A 48 6.02 5.91 -0.52
C TRP A 48 6.40 7.12 0.34
N LEU A 49 6.80 6.93 1.61
CA LEU A 49 7.24 8.03 2.48
C LEU A 49 8.49 8.76 1.95
N LYS A 50 9.35 8.10 1.16
CA LYS A 50 10.48 8.77 0.49
C LYS A 50 9.98 9.70 -0.61
N ILE A 51 8.99 9.27 -1.39
CA ILE A 51 8.34 10.11 -2.41
C ILE A 51 7.65 11.29 -1.73
N ASP A 52 6.86 11.03 -0.69
CA ASP A 52 6.12 12.06 0.03
C ASP A 52 7.04 13.20 0.52
N ARG A 53 8.13 12.84 1.20
CA ARG A 53 9.14 13.81 1.64
C ARG A 53 9.76 14.59 0.49
N TYR A 54 10.12 13.93 -0.61
CA TYR A 54 10.70 14.61 -1.77
C TYR A 54 9.72 15.62 -2.38
N GLU A 55 8.44 15.27 -2.50
CA GLU A 55 7.41 16.17 -3.03
C GLU A 55 7.17 17.37 -2.11
N LEU A 56 7.18 17.16 -0.79
CA LEU A 56 7.07 18.23 0.21
C LEU A 56 8.26 19.20 0.12
N GLU A 57 9.49 18.68 0.09
CA GLU A 57 10.73 19.49 -0.04
C GLU A 57 10.72 20.33 -1.33
N LYS A 58 10.27 19.75 -2.44
CA LYS A 58 10.14 20.47 -3.73
C LYS A 58 9.05 21.54 -3.69
N GLY A 59 7.93 21.25 -3.04
CA GLY A 59 6.85 22.22 -2.81
C GLY A 59 7.35 23.42 -2.01
N GLN A 60 8.01 23.17 -0.88
CA GLN A 60 8.50 24.22 0.01
C GLN A 60 9.43 25.19 -0.71
N ALA A 61 10.30 24.69 -1.60
CA ALA A 61 11.24 25.50 -2.37
C ALA A 61 10.55 26.52 -3.32
N VAL A 62 9.29 26.29 -3.69
CA VAL A 62 8.51 27.16 -4.60
C VAL A 62 7.27 27.76 -3.92
N GLY A 63 7.16 27.67 -2.60
CA GLY A 63 6.04 28.23 -1.83
C GLY A 63 4.73 27.45 -1.95
N LYS A 64 4.80 26.14 -2.27
CA LYS A 64 3.65 25.23 -2.34
C LYS A 64 3.71 24.20 -1.21
N GLU A 65 2.57 23.60 -0.87
CA GLU A 65 2.52 22.49 0.09
C GLU A 65 3.33 21.28 -0.41
N ARG A 66 3.19 20.94 -1.70
CA ARG A 66 3.97 19.90 -2.37
C ARG A 66 4.07 20.13 -3.87
N GLU A 67 5.12 19.58 -4.48
CA GLU A 67 5.22 19.38 -5.93
C GLU A 67 5.19 17.88 -6.23
N LYS A 68 4.10 17.41 -6.84
CA LYS A 68 3.90 15.98 -7.08
C LYS A 68 4.79 15.47 -8.22
N LEU A 69 5.28 14.24 -8.08
CA LEU A 69 5.83 13.47 -9.19
C LEU A 69 4.69 12.95 -10.05
N TYR A 70 4.73 13.25 -11.35
CA TYR A 70 3.72 12.78 -12.32
C TYR A 70 4.24 11.65 -13.21
N ASN A 71 5.53 11.35 -13.13
CA ASN A 71 6.17 10.30 -13.91
C ASN A 71 6.45 9.07 -13.05
N VAL A 72 5.88 7.92 -13.44
CA VAL A 72 6.06 6.65 -12.72
C VAL A 72 7.54 6.25 -12.63
N ASN A 73 8.34 6.46 -13.68
CA ASN A 73 9.76 6.13 -13.64
C ASN A 73 10.54 7.00 -12.64
N GLU A 74 10.11 8.24 -12.41
CA GLU A 74 10.70 9.09 -11.37
C GLU A 74 10.30 8.63 -9.98
N MET A 75 9.02 8.26 -9.77
CA MET A 75 8.55 7.68 -8.52
C MET A 75 9.32 6.40 -8.18
N LEU A 76 9.57 5.54 -9.17
CA LEU A 76 10.28 4.26 -8.99
C LEU A 76 11.77 4.41 -8.67
N LYS A 77 12.36 5.61 -8.73
CA LYS A 77 13.74 5.88 -8.26
C LYS A 77 13.84 5.87 -6.72
N PHE A 78 12.72 6.00 -6.03
CA PHE A 78 12.65 5.99 -4.56
C PHE A 78 12.33 4.61 -3.99
N VAL A 79 12.09 3.62 -4.85
CA VAL A 79 11.69 2.24 -4.50
C VAL A 79 12.86 1.29 -4.67
#